data_AF-A0A1D6QLH3-F1
#
_entry.id   AF-A0A1D6QLH3-F1
#
_cell.length_a   1.000
_cell.length_b   1.000
_cell.length_c   1.000
_cell.angle_alpha   90.00
_cell.angle_beta   90.00
_cell.angle_gamma   90.00
#
_symmetry.space_group_name_H-M   'P 1'
#
loop_
_entity.id
_entity.type
_entity.pdbx_description
1 polymer ?
#
loop_
_entity_poly.entity_id
_entity_poly.type
_entity_poly.pdbx_seq_one_letter_code
_entity_poly.pdbx_strand_id
1 'polypeptide(L)'
;MYTSGSTGMPKGVMMSHQNVLAVVSAVMTIVPGLGKKDVYLAYLPLAHILELAAEAIITGVGASIGYGSPLTLTDTSNKIKKGTQGDASVLKPTLMTAVPAILDRVRDGVRKNVDAKGGLAKRLFDIAYSRRLAAVNGSWLGAWGLEKLLWDMLVFRKVRAILGGRIRFILAGGAPLSGETQRFINICLGAPISQGYGLTETCAGGTFSEYDETSVGRVGPPLPCSYIKLIDWAEGGYLTTDSPMPRGEIVIGGPNVTKGYFKNEAKTNEVYKVDERGMRWFYSGDIGRLHPDGCLEIIDRKKDIVKLQHGEYVSLGKVEATLSVCSYVDQIMIHADPFHSYCVALVVTAQSELKSWASKQGMTYSDFSDLCHKQGTVKEVLQSLVKAGKQARLEKFEIPAKIKLIPEPWTPESGLVTAALKLKREVIKKAYEMDLAQLYSQ
;
A
#
# COMPACT_ATOMS: atom_id res chain seq x y z
N MET A 1 -22.12 4.34 -1.04
CA MET A 1 -21.02 4.11 -0.08
C MET A 1 -20.39 5.45 0.30
N TYR A 2 -20.08 5.70 1.57
CA TYR A 2 -19.44 6.97 1.96
C TYR A 2 -17.93 6.91 1.76
N THR A 3 -17.36 7.97 1.20
CA THR A 3 -15.91 8.17 1.05
C THR A 3 -15.51 9.52 1.62
N SER A 4 -14.46 9.55 2.43
CA SER A 4 -13.83 10.79 2.89
C SER A 4 -12.63 11.08 1.98
N GLY A 5 -12.82 11.94 0.99
CA GLY A 5 -11.71 12.52 0.23
C GLY A 5 -10.87 13.48 1.10
N SER A 6 -9.92 14.17 0.48
CA SER A 6 -9.01 15.12 1.16
C SER A 6 -9.71 16.25 1.95
N THR A 7 -10.99 16.53 1.66
CA THR A 7 -11.75 17.62 2.29
C THR A 7 -12.30 17.26 3.69
N GLY A 8 -12.03 16.05 4.19
CA GLY A 8 -12.47 15.58 5.52
C GLY A 8 -13.96 15.24 5.63
N MET A 9 -14.85 15.97 4.94
CA MET A 9 -16.29 15.70 4.92
C MET A 9 -16.64 14.46 4.07
N PRO A 10 -17.31 13.45 4.64
CA PRO A 10 -17.74 12.26 3.90
C PRO A 10 -18.73 12.61 2.78
N LYS A 11 -18.53 12.04 1.59
CA LYS A 11 -19.44 12.14 0.45
C LYS A 11 -20.06 10.76 0.18
N GLY A 12 -21.37 10.69 -0.01
CA GLY A 12 -22.04 9.44 -0.35
C GLY A 12 -21.97 9.16 -1.86
N VAL A 13 -21.14 8.21 -2.29
CA VAL A 13 -21.08 7.76 -3.69
C VAL A 13 -22.30 6.93 -4.03
N MET A 14 -23.00 7.33 -5.10
CA MET A 14 -24.20 6.67 -5.63
C MET A 14 -23.81 5.56 -6.61
N MET A 15 -23.67 4.35 -6.08
CA MET A 15 -23.37 3.16 -6.85
C MET A 15 -24.65 2.46 -7.29
N SER A 16 -24.69 1.97 -8.53
CA SER A 16 -25.74 1.08 -9.02
C SER A 16 -25.28 -0.38 -9.00
N HIS A 17 -26.23 -1.31 -9.04
CA HIS A 17 -25.95 -2.74 -9.14
C HIS A 17 -25.11 -3.08 -10.39
N GLN A 18 -25.41 -2.44 -11.52
CA GLN A 18 -24.66 -2.59 -12.77
C GLN A 18 -23.19 -2.20 -12.60
N ASN A 19 -22.89 -1.13 -11.84
CA ASN A 19 -21.51 -0.69 -11.65
C ASN A 19 -20.67 -1.76 -10.93
N VAL A 20 -21.24 -2.36 -9.88
CA VAL A 20 -20.55 -3.42 -9.11
C VAL A 20 -20.41 -4.67 -9.96
N LEU A 21 -21.48 -5.11 -10.64
CA LEU A 21 -21.44 -6.30 -11.49
C LEU A 21 -20.45 -6.19 -12.64
N ALA A 22 -20.27 -5.01 -13.22
CA ALA A 22 -19.29 -4.78 -14.28
C ALA A 22 -17.86 -5.11 -13.80
N VAL A 23 -17.49 -4.63 -12.60
CA VAL A 23 -16.18 -4.90 -11.99
C VAL A 23 -16.05 -6.36 -11.59
N VAL A 24 -17.07 -6.93 -10.93
CA VAL A 24 -17.10 -8.34 -10.52
C VAL A 24 -16.86 -9.26 -11.72
N SER A 25 -17.60 -9.03 -12.81
CA SER A 25 -17.50 -9.84 -14.04
C SER A 25 -16.13 -9.69 -14.71
N ALA A 26 -15.56 -8.48 -14.70
CA ALA A 26 -14.23 -8.22 -15.27
C ALA A 26 -13.10 -8.86 -14.46
N VAL A 27 -13.16 -8.83 -13.12
CA VAL A 27 -12.12 -9.46 -12.28
C VAL A 27 -12.17 -10.98 -12.38
N MET A 28 -13.36 -11.57 -12.54
CA MET A 28 -13.52 -13.01 -12.73
C MET A 28 -12.81 -13.56 -13.97
N THR A 29 -12.55 -12.73 -14.99
CA THR A 29 -11.81 -13.17 -16.18
C THR A 29 -10.28 -13.13 -16.00
N ILE A 30 -9.79 -12.43 -14.97
CA ILE A 30 -8.35 -12.20 -14.74
C ILE A 30 -7.79 -13.21 -13.75
N VAL A 31 -8.54 -13.55 -12.69
CA VAL A 31 -8.05 -14.47 -11.65
C VAL A 31 -8.20 -15.93 -12.11
N PRO A 32 -7.10 -16.66 -12.40
CA PRO A 32 -7.20 -17.99 -12.98
C PRO A 32 -7.74 -18.99 -11.96
N GLY A 33 -8.62 -19.88 -12.45
CA GLY A 33 -9.15 -21.01 -11.67
C GLY A 33 -9.97 -20.63 -10.44
N LEU A 34 -10.49 -19.39 -10.38
CA LEU A 34 -11.39 -18.94 -9.33
C LEU A 34 -12.66 -19.79 -9.30
N GLY A 35 -12.98 -20.39 -8.15
CA GLY A 35 -14.16 -21.23 -8.03
C GLY A 35 -14.39 -21.82 -6.63
N LYS A 36 -15.33 -22.77 -6.53
CA LYS A 36 -15.83 -23.35 -5.27
C LYS A 36 -14.78 -23.98 -4.35
N LYS A 37 -13.58 -24.28 -4.87
CA LYS A 37 -12.46 -24.83 -4.07
C LYS A 37 -11.74 -23.75 -3.26
N ASP A 38 -11.99 -22.49 -3.56
CA ASP A 38 -11.37 -21.38 -2.89
C ASP A 38 -12.02 -21.05 -1.55
N VAL A 39 -11.17 -20.56 -0.65
CA VAL A 39 -11.56 -20.03 0.65
C VAL A 39 -10.97 -18.63 0.74
N TYR A 40 -11.84 -17.63 0.80
CA TYR A 40 -11.48 -16.24 0.92
C TYR A 40 -11.47 -15.81 2.39
N LEU A 41 -10.44 -15.06 2.79
CA LEU A 41 -10.38 -14.45 4.11
C LEU A 41 -10.89 -13.00 4.03
N ALA A 42 -12.10 -12.78 4.52
CA ALA A 42 -12.74 -11.47 4.62
C ALA A 42 -12.40 -10.83 5.97
N TYR A 43 -11.59 -9.78 5.96
CA TYR A 43 -11.20 -9.09 7.19
C TYR A 43 -11.23 -7.56 7.09
N LEU A 44 -11.44 -7.01 5.89
CA LEU A 44 -11.68 -5.59 5.74
C LEU A 44 -13.17 -5.29 6.03
N PRO A 45 -13.53 -4.05 6.40
CA PRO A 45 -14.93 -3.71 6.59
C PRO A 45 -15.71 -3.68 5.26
N LEU A 46 -16.94 -4.21 5.25
CA LEU A 46 -17.89 -4.10 4.11
C LEU A 46 -18.23 -2.65 3.71
N ALA A 47 -17.97 -1.69 4.60
CA ALA A 47 -18.06 -0.27 4.28
C ALA A 47 -17.00 0.20 3.25
N HIS A 48 -16.00 -0.63 2.95
CA HIS A 48 -14.95 -0.37 1.97
C HIS A 48 -15.23 -1.13 0.66
N ILE A 49 -15.15 -0.42 -0.47
CA ILE A 49 -15.55 -0.95 -1.78
C ILE A 49 -14.79 -2.20 -2.22
N LEU A 50 -13.50 -2.28 -1.88
CA LEU A 50 -12.67 -3.44 -2.22
C LEU A 50 -13.22 -4.73 -1.60
N GLU A 51 -13.66 -4.68 -0.34
CA GLU A 51 -14.19 -5.85 0.35
C GLU A 51 -15.57 -6.22 -0.21
N LEU A 52 -16.43 -5.23 -0.43
CA LEU A 52 -17.74 -5.45 -1.02
C LEU A 52 -17.64 -6.13 -2.40
N ALA A 53 -16.70 -5.67 -3.25
CA ALA A 53 -16.46 -6.27 -4.56
C ALA A 53 -15.88 -7.69 -4.44
N ALA A 54 -14.94 -7.91 -3.52
CA ALA A 54 -14.35 -9.23 -3.28
C ALA A 54 -15.41 -10.23 -2.78
N GLU A 55 -16.19 -9.91 -1.75
CA GLU A 55 -17.25 -10.79 -1.25
C GLU A 55 -18.31 -11.08 -2.32
N ALA A 56 -18.65 -10.11 -3.18
CA ALA A 56 -19.55 -10.31 -4.31
C ALA A 56 -18.99 -11.31 -5.34
N ILE A 57 -17.69 -11.22 -5.66
CA ILE A 57 -17.00 -12.17 -6.54
C ILE A 57 -17.03 -13.58 -5.93
N ILE A 58 -16.63 -13.71 -4.67
CA ILE A 58 -16.51 -15.00 -3.97
C ILE A 58 -17.88 -15.69 -3.85
N THR A 59 -18.92 -14.91 -3.52
CA THR A 59 -20.31 -15.39 -3.51
C THR A 59 -20.76 -15.80 -4.91
N GLY A 60 -20.44 -15.01 -5.94
CA GLY A 60 -20.79 -15.30 -7.33
C GLY A 60 -20.20 -16.60 -7.89
N VAL A 61 -18.99 -16.97 -7.45
CA VAL A 61 -18.34 -18.24 -7.85
C VAL A 61 -18.67 -19.43 -6.94
N GLY A 62 -19.42 -19.19 -5.85
CA GLY A 62 -19.78 -20.20 -4.86
C GLY A 62 -18.62 -20.70 -4.01
N ALA A 63 -17.63 -19.84 -3.75
CA ALA A 63 -16.50 -20.12 -2.87
C ALA A 63 -16.85 -19.81 -1.40
N SER A 64 -16.03 -20.29 -0.46
CA SER A 64 -16.28 -20.09 0.98
C SER A 64 -15.65 -18.77 1.46
N ILE A 65 -16.36 -18.04 2.32
CA ILE A 65 -15.84 -16.83 3.00
C ILE A 65 -15.64 -17.16 4.47
N GLY A 66 -14.44 -16.90 4.98
CA GLY A 66 -14.17 -16.88 6.42
C GLY A 66 -13.95 -15.46 6.89
N TYR A 67 -14.63 -15.06 7.96
CA TYR A 67 -14.57 -13.71 8.50
C TYR A 67 -13.53 -13.59 9.60
N GLY A 68 -12.78 -12.49 9.58
CA GLY A 68 -11.75 -12.17 10.57
C GLY A 68 -11.59 -10.67 10.78
N SER A 69 -10.52 -10.27 11.45
CA SER A 69 -10.18 -8.86 11.68
C SER A 69 -8.69 -8.61 11.43
N PRO A 70 -8.26 -7.39 11.04
CA PRO A 70 -6.83 -7.08 10.92
C PRO A 70 -6.05 -7.32 12.24
N LEU A 71 -6.75 -7.30 13.37
CA LEU A 71 -6.17 -7.47 14.71
C LEU A 71 -6.18 -8.93 15.21
N THR A 72 -6.76 -9.85 14.43
CA THR A 72 -6.81 -11.30 14.69
C THR A 72 -6.29 -12.12 13.50
N LEU A 73 -5.68 -11.47 12.51
CA LEU A 73 -5.27 -12.08 11.25
C LEU A 73 -4.23 -13.20 11.43
N THR A 74 -3.19 -12.94 12.23
CA THR A 74 -2.06 -13.84 12.46
C THR A 74 -1.93 -14.22 13.93
N ASP A 75 -1.25 -15.34 14.23
CA ASP A 75 -1.01 -15.83 15.60
C ASP A 75 -0.28 -14.81 16.52
N THR A 76 0.39 -13.82 15.92
CA THR A 76 1.10 -12.75 16.63
C THR A 76 0.27 -11.45 16.74
N SER A 77 -0.99 -11.46 16.34
CA SER A 77 -1.83 -10.26 16.32
C SER A 77 -2.30 -9.85 17.71
N ASN A 78 -2.48 -8.55 17.93
CA ASN A 78 -2.67 -7.95 19.25
C ASN A 78 -3.95 -8.39 19.99
N LYS A 79 -5.02 -8.77 19.27
CA LYS A 79 -6.31 -9.17 19.88
C LYS A 79 -6.46 -10.69 20.03
N ILE A 80 -5.42 -11.46 19.77
CA ILE A 80 -5.41 -12.90 19.96
C ILE A 80 -4.88 -13.26 21.34
N LYS A 81 -5.54 -14.21 22.01
CA LYS A 81 -5.06 -14.77 23.27
C LYS A 81 -3.70 -15.45 23.02
N LYS A 82 -2.65 -15.03 23.72
CA LYS A 82 -1.31 -15.61 23.58
C LYS A 82 -1.36 -17.15 23.67
N GLY A 83 -0.75 -17.82 22.69
CA GLY A 83 -0.77 -19.29 22.58
C GLY A 83 -1.96 -19.86 21.80
N THR A 84 -2.86 -19.03 21.28
CA THR A 84 -3.92 -19.45 20.36
C THR A 84 -3.59 -19.11 18.90
N GLN A 85 -4.32 -19.72 17.98
CA GLN A 85 -4.15 -19.54 16.53
C GLN A 85 -5.00 -18.36 16.03
N GLY A 86 -4.51 -17.65 15.03
CA GLY A 86 -5.25 -16.59 14.33
C GLY A 86 -6.08 -17.07 13.17
N ASP A 87 -6.88 -16.13 12.65
CA ASP A 87 -7.92 -16.41 11.66
C ASP A 87 -7.34 -17.09 10.42
N ALA A 88 -6.21 -16.60 9.92
CA ALA A 88 -5.56 -17.18 8.75
C ALA A 88 -5.01 -18.59 9.01
N SER A 89 -4.50 -18.86 10.22
CA SER A 89 -3.95 -20.17 10.61
C SER A 89 -5.05 -21.24 10.73
N VAL A 90 -6.22 -20.85 11.24
CA VAL A 90 -7.38 -21.74 11.41
C VAL A 90 -8.09 -21.96 10.07
N LEU A 91 -8.43 -20.88 9.36
CA LEU A 91 -9.18 -20.92 8.10
C LEU A 91 -8.36 -21.51 6.95
N LYS A 92 -7.04 -21.27 6.96
CA LYS A 92 -6.10 -21.62 5.88
C LYS A 92 -6.60 -21.12 4.52
N PRO A 93 -6.73 -19.80 4.31
CA PRO A 93 -7.33 -19.26 3.09
C PRO A 93 -6.50 -19.58 1.84
N THR A 94 -7.16 -19.59 0.67
CA THR A 94 -6.51 -19.64 -0.64
C THR A 94 -6.43 -18.26 -1.30
N LEU A 95 -7.38 -17.39 -0.98
CA LEU A 95 -7.49 -16.04 -1.53
C LEU A 95 -7.57 -15.00 -0.41
N MET A 96 -6.98 -13.83 -0.63
CA MET A 96 -7.04 -12.71 0.30
C MET A 96 -6.90 -11.39 -0.46
N THR A 97 -7.66 -10.37 -0.08
CA THR A 97 -7.35 -8.99 -0.45
C THR A 97 -6.50 -8.37 0.65
N ALA A 98 -5.55 -7.51 0.30
CA ALA A 98 -4.64 -6.91 1.26
C ALA A 98 -4.42 -5.43 0.95
N VAL A 99 -4.38 -4.62 2.00
CA VAL A 99 -3.83 -3.26 1.93
C VAL A 99 -2.32 -3.32 2.14
N PRO A 100 -1.52 -2.43 1.50
CA PRO A 100 -0.06 -2.43 1.63
C PRO A 100 0.45 -2.51 3.06
N ALA A 101 -0.15 -1.75 3.99
CA ALA A 101 0.24 -1.74 5.40
C ALA A 101 0.17 -3.13 6.08
N ILE A 102 -0.77 -3.99 5.66
CA ILE A 102 -0.85 -5.37 6.16
C ILE A 102 0.26 -6.23 5.57
N LEU A 103 0.58 -6.05 4.29
CA LEU A 103 1.70 -6.75 3.64
C LEU A 103 3.05 -6.32 4.22
N ASP A 104 3.24 -5.05 4.53
CA ASP A 104 4.42 -4.52 5.21
C ASP A 104 4.54 -5.13 6.62
N ARG A 105 3.44 -5.17 7.39
CA ARG A 105 3.44 -5.82 8.72
C ARG A 105 3.76 -7.31 8.64
N VAL A 106 3.28 -8.03 7.62
CA VAL A 106 3.64 -9.43 7.37
C VAL A 106 5.13 -9.56 7.05
N ARG A 107 5.66 -8.71 6.16
CA ARG A 107 7.11 -8.67 5.83
C ARG A 107 7.94 -8.47 7.09
N ASP A 108 7.60 -7.49 7.91
CA ASP A 108 8.37 -7.13 9.11
C ASP A 108 8.27 -8.21 10.17
N GLY A 109 7.09 -8.81 10.33
CA GLY A 109 6.90 -9.98 11.20
C GLY A 109 7.76 -11.17 10.76
N VAL A 110 7.88 -11.44 9.46
CA VAL A 110 8.76 -12.49 8.94
C VAL A 110 10.22 -12.17 9.20
N ARG A 111 10.68 -10.96 8.85
CA ARG A 111 12.08 -10.53 9.06
C ARG A 111 12.46 -10.62 10.54
N LYS A 112 11.62 -10.10 11.43
CA LYS A 112 11.82 -10.16 12.89
C LYS A 112 11.91 -11.59 13.42
N ASN A 113 11.06 -12.49 12.93
CA ASN A 113 11.10 -13.91 13.31
C ASN A 113 12.37 -14.63 12.83
N VAL A 114 12.89 -14.26 11.65
CA VAL A 114 14.15 -14.78 11.12
C VAL A 114 15.34 -14.23 11.92
N ASP A 115 15.33 -12.93 12.20
CA ASP A 115 16.38 -12.24 12.97
C ASP A 115 16.46 -12.75 14.41
N ALA A 116 15.31 -12.99 15.06
CA ALA A 116 15.25 -13.54 16.40
C ALA A 116 15.86 -14.95 16.51
N LYS A 117 15.77 -15.78 15.45
CA LYS A 117 16.39 -17.11 15.41
C LYS A 117 17.90 -17.03 15.21
N GLY A 118 18.38 -16.01 14.51
CA GLY A 118 19.81 -15.75 14.30
C GLY A 118 20.61 -16.89 13.64
N GLY A 119 21.92 -16.73 13.61
CA GLY A 119 22.89 -17.77 13.23
C GLY A 119 22.66 -18.38 11.82
N LEU A 120 22.72 -19.72 11.76
CA LEU A 120 22.53 -20.50 10.53
C LEU A 120 21.15 -20.31 9.90
N ALA A 121 20.09 -20.15 10.70
CA ALA A 121 18.73 -20.00 10.19
C ALA A 121 18.55 -18.70 9.41
N LYS A 122 19.13 -17.60 9.90
CA LYS A 122 19.16 -16.31 9.20
C LYS A 122 19.95 -16.40 7.90
N ARG A 123 21.18 -16.93 7.95
CA ARG A 123 22.01 -17.10 6.74
C ARG A 123 21.31 -17.95 5.68
N LEU A 124 20.66 -19.03 6.09
CA LEU A 124 19.90 -19.90 5.20
C LEU A 124 18.73 -19.14 4.54
N PHE A 125 17.99 -18.33 5.30
CA PHE A 125 16.92 -17.50 4.77
C PHE A 125 17.44 -16.46 3.78
N ASP A 126 18.52 -15.75 4.10
CA ASP A 126 19.10 -14.72 3.25
C ASP A 126 19.63 -15.31 1.93
N ILE A 127 20.23 -16.50 1.97
CA ILE A 127 20.65 -17.24 0.77
C ILE A 127 19.44 -17.67 -0.04
N ALA A 128 18.42 -18.25 0.58
CA ALA A 128 17.20 -18.69 -0.11
C ALA A 128 16.50 -17.51 -0.79
N TYR A 129 16.38 -16.38 -0.08
CA TYR A 129 15.75 -15.17 -0.57
C TYR A 129 16.53 -14.56 -1.75
N SER A 130 17.85 -14.39 -1.61
CA SER A 130 18.70 -13.84 -2.67
C SER A 130 18.72 -14.71 -3.93
N ARG A 131 18.74 -16.04 -3.78
CA ARG A 131 18.66 -17.00 -4.90
C ARG A 131 17.32 -16.93 -5.63
N ARG A 132 16.20 -16.82 -4.90
CA ARG A 132 14.87 -16.63 -5.50
C ARG A 132 14.73 -15.27 -6.17
N LEU A 133 15.26 -14.21 -5.56
CA LEU A 133 15.26 -12.87 -6.14
C LEU A 133 16.07 -12.83 -7.45
N ALA A 134 17.21 -13.52 -7.50
CA ALA A 134 18.00 -13.68 -8.72
C ALA A 134 17.20 -14.39 -9.83
N ALA A 135 16.45 -15.44 -9.50
CA ALA A 135 15.59 -16.13 -10.46
C ALA A 135 14.48 -15.22 -11.01
N VAL A 136 13.80 -14.46 -10.14
CA VAL A 136 12.75 -13.50 -10.54
C VAL A 136 13.33 -12.40 -11.45
N ASN A 137 14.58 -12.00 -11.24
CA ASN A 137 15.27 -11.05 -12.10
C ASN A 137 15.80 -11.67 -13.42
N GLY A 138 15.47 -12.93 -13.73
CA GLY A 138 15.89 -13.61 -14.96
C GLY A 138 17.33 -14.11 -14.94
N SER A 139 17.98 -14.18 -13.78
CA SER A 139 19.34 -14.72 -13.69
C SER A 139 19.35 -16.24 -13.83
N TRP A 140 20.22 -16.76 -14.70
CA TRP A 140 20.50 -18.20 -14.82
C TRP A 140 20.93 -18.84 -13.49
N LEU A 141 21.61 -18.08 -12.63
CA LEU A 141 22.11 -18.54 -11.32
C LEU A 141 21.06 -18.50 -10.21
N GLY A 142 19.82 -18.12 -10.55
CA GLY A 142 18.69 -18.15 -9.63
C GLY A 142 18.25 -19.57 -9.27
N ALA A 143 17.45 -19.69 -8.19
CA ALA A 143 16.88 -20.98 -7.80
C ALA A 143 15.77 -21.41 -8.78
N TRP A 144 16.10 -22.32 -9.69
CA TRP A 144 15.19 -22.94 -10.66
C TRP A 144 14.88 -24.40 -10.29
N GLY A 145 13.77 -24.95 -10.78
CA GLY A 145 13.45 -26.38 -10.69
C GLY A 145 13.54 -26.99 -9.28
N LEU A 146 14.43 -27.97 -9.11
CA LEU A 146 14.62 -28.70 -7.85
C LEU A 146 15.13 -27.81 -6.71
N GLU A 147 15.97 -26.82 -7.00
CA GLU A 147 16.47 -25.90 -5.97
C GLU A 147 15.34 -25.05 -5.40
N LYS A 148 14.40 -24.62 -6.25
CA LYS A 148 13.17 -23.93 -5.83
C LYS A 148 12.34 -24.81 -4.87
N LEU A 149 12.19 -26.10 -5.18
CA LEU A 149 11.43 -27.04 -4.33
C LEU A 149 12.11 -27.24 -2.96
N LEU A 150 13.44 -27.31 -2.92
CA LEU A 150 14.21 -27.43 -1.68
C LEU A 150 14.04 -26.18 -0.80
N TRP A 151 14.19 -24.98 -1.36
CA TRP A 151 13.99 -23.75 -0.61
C TRP A 151 12.54 -23.57 -0.14
N ASP A 152 11.58 -23.97 -0.98
CA ASP A 152 10.17 -23.94 -0.62
C ASP A 152 9.86 -24.87 0.55
N MET A 153 10.46 -26.06 0.58
CA MET A 153 10.29 -27.01 1.67
C MET A 153 10.96 -26.56 2.98
N LEU A 154 12.22 -26.13 2.90
CA LEU A 154 13.06 -25.87 4.10
C LEU A 154 12.77 -24.51 4.75
N VAL A 155 12.53 -23.48 3.93
CA VAL A 155 12.43 -22.09 4.37
C VAL A 155 11.00 -21.57 4.22
N PHE A 156 10.49 -21.52 2.99
CA PHE A 156 9.26 -20.78 2.72
C PHE A 156 8.00 -21.47 3.25
N ARG A 157 7.98 -22.80 3.40
CA ARG A 157 6.85 -23.52 4.03
C ARG A 157 6.52 -22.99 5.42
N LYS A 158 7.54 -22.63 6.22
CA LYS A 158 7.35 -22.05 7.56
C LYS A 158 6.79 -20.63 7.50
N VAL A 159 7.19 -19.86 6.48
CA VAL A 159 6.70 -18.49 6.27
C VAL A 159 5.26 -18.49 5.76
N ARG A 160 4.95 -19.36 4.79
CA ARG A 160 3.59 -19.57 4.26
C ARG A 160 2.60 -19.96 5.34
N ALA A 161 3.04 -20.72 6.34
CA ALA A 161 2.19 -21.14 7.46
C ALA A 161 1.64 -19.96 8.28
N ILE A 162 2.29 -18.79 8.27
CA ILE A 162 1.81 -17.58 8.98
C ILE A 162 0.45 -17.12 8.46
N LEU A 163 0.17 -17.36 7.18
CA LEU A 163 -1.13 -17.08 6.55
C LEU A 163 -1.86 -18.37 6.17
N GLY A 164 -1.66 -19.44 6.96
CA GLY A 164 -2.36 -20.71 6.81
C GLY A 164 -1.86 -21.65 5.70
N GLY A 165 -0.83 -21.25 4.94
CA GLY A 165 -0.07 -22.13 4.06
C GLY A 165 -0.71 -22.52 2.73
N ARG A 166 -1.95 -22.10 2.46
CA ARG A 166 -2.71 -22.45 1.25
C ARG A 166 -2.96 -21.27 0.30
N ILE A 167 -2.47 -20.08 0.63
CA ILE A 167 -2.64 -18.91 -0.22
C ILE A 167 -2.03 -19.17 -1.60
N ARG A 168 -2.86 -18.96 -2.62
CA ARG A 168 -2.47 -19.06 -4.04
C ARG A 168 -2.53 -17.72 -4.75
N PHE A 169 -3.23 -16.73 -4.22
CA PHE A 169 -3.38 -15.42 -4.85
C PHE A 169 -3.71 -14.34 -3.81
N ILE A 170 -3.07 -13.18 -3.95
CA ILE A 170 -3.33 -12.00 -3.10
C ILE A 170 -3.59 -10.80 -4.00
N LEU A 171 -4.69 -10.09 -3.75
CA LEU A 171 -4.97 -8.81 -4.39
C LEU A 171 -4.50 -7.67 -3.48
N ALA A 172 -3.54 -6.88 -3.92
CA ALA A 172 -3.10 -5.67 -3.22
C ALA A 172 -3.82 -4.43 -3.77
N GLY A 173 -4.42 -3.61 -2.90
CA GLY A 173 -5.12 -2.40 -3.33
C GLY A 173 -5.39 -1.40 -2.21
N GLY A 174 -5.89 -0.21 -2.58
CA GLY A 174 -6.30 0.85 -1.65
C GLY A 174 -5.20 1.86 -1.27
N ALA A 175 -3.93 1.50 -1.44
CA ALA A 175 -2.78 2.40 -1.29
C ALA A 175 -1.59 1.91 -2.16
N PRO A 176 -0.55 2.74 -2.37
CA PRO A 176 0.64 2.33 -3.11
C PRO A 176 1.39 1.21 -2.38
N LEU A 177 1.76 0.15 -3.09
CA LEU A 177 2.60 -0.93 -2.58
C LEU A 177 4.04 -0.72 -3.05
N SER A 178 5.00 -0.74 -2.11
CA SER A 178 6.41 -0.64 -2.48
C SER A 178 6.84 -1.87 -3.29
N GLY A 179 7.68 -1.66 -4.31
CA GLY A 179 8.17 -2.77 -5.13
C GLY A 179 9.03 -3.77 -4.37
N GLU A 180 9.70 -3.33 -3.29
CA GLU A 180 10.44 -4.21 -2.40
C GLU A 180 9.50 -5.13 -1.61
N THR A 181 8.42 -4.59 -1.02
CA THR A 181 7.43 -5.39 -0.30
C THR A 181 6.75 -6.39 -1.23
N GLN A 182 6.33 -5.96 -2.43
CA GLN A 182 5.71 -6.87 -3.40
C GLN A 182 6.63 -8.03 -3.76
N ARG A 183 7.91 -7.75 -4.09
CA ARG A 183 8.92 -8.80 -4.37
C ARG A 183 9.12 -9.71 -3.18
N PHE A 184 9.25 -9.12 -1.99
CA PHE A 184 9.51 -9.87 -0.77
C PHE A 184 8.38 -10.88 -0.50
N ILE A 185 7.14 -10.43 -0.57
CA ILE A 185 5.97 -11.24 -0.28
C ILE A 185 5.74 -12.28 -1.39
N ASN A 186 5.90 -11.92 -2.68
CA ASN A 186 5.83 -12.87 -3.80
C ASN A 186 6.80 -14.04 -3.61
N ILE A 187 8.03 -13.75 -3.19
CA ILE A 187 9.06 -14.78 -2.93
C ILE A 187 8.72 -15.58 -1.67
N CYS A 188 8.41 -14.90 -0.57
CA CYS A 188 8.26 -15.53 0.74
C CYS A 188 6.99 -16.37 0.88
N LEU A 189 5.87 -15.88 0.36
CA LEU A 189 4.60 -16.62 0.33
C LEU A 189 4.51 -17.57 -0.86
N GLY A 190 5.31 -17.36 -1.91
CA GLY A 190 5.24 -18.16 -3.13
C GLY A 190 3.89 -18.06 -3.85
N ALA A 191 3.15 -16.98 -3.60
CA ALA A 191 1.87 -16.67 -4.22
C ALA A 191 1.99 -15.34 -4.99
N PRO A 192 1.44 -15.23 -6.20
CA PRO A 192 1.38 -13.98 -6.93
C PRO A 192 0.55 -12.94 -6.19
N ILE A 193 1.10 -11.73 -6.11
CA ILE A 193 0.39 -10.52 -5.69
C ILE A 193 0.12 -9.67 -6.93
N SER A 194 -1.16 -9.54 -7.28
CA SER A 194 -1.62 -8.59 -8.29
C SER A 194 -1.94 -7.25 -7.62
N GLN A 195 -1.47 -6.16 -8.22
CA GLN A 195 -1.89 -4.82 -7.81
C GLN A 195 -3.17 -4.43 -8.53
N GLY A 196 -4.13 -3.89 -7.79
CA GLY A 196 -5.37 -3.34 -8.33
C GLY A 196 -5.49 -1.86 -8.00
N TYR A 197 -5.83 -1.06 -9.02
CA TYR A 197 -6.16 0.35 -8.84
C TYR A 197 -7.64 0.60 -9.14
N GLY A 198 -8.28 1.29 -8.21
CA GLY A 198 -9.66 1.70 -8.31
C GLY A 198 -10.07 2.57 -7.13
N LEU A 199 -11.18 3.29 -7.29
CA LEU A 199 -11.73 4.19 -6.28
C LEU A 199 -13.15 3.75 -5.92
N THR A 200 -13.72 4.38 -4.88
CA THR A 200 -15.13 4.13 -4.54
C THR A 200 -16.04 4.60 -5.67
N GLU A 201 -15.67 5.71 -6.29
CA GLU A 201 -16.29 6.35 -7.45
C GLU A 201 -16.30 5.48 -8.71
N THR A 202 -15.47 4.44 -8.75
CA THR A 202 -15.36 3.47 -9.86
C THR A 202 -15.60 2.03 -9.44
N CYS A 203 -16.24 1.82 -8.28
CA CYS A 203 -16.57 0.50 -7.72
C CYS A 203 -15.37 -0.44 -7.56
N ALA A 204 -14.21 0.07 -7.12
CA ALA A 204 -12.92 -0.63 -7.05
C ALA A 204 -12.34 -1.07 -8.41
N GLY A 205 -12.98 -0.73 -9.53
CA GLY A 205 -12.49 -1.05 -10.85
C GLY A 205 -11.75 0.11 -11.50
N GLY A 206 -10.56 -0.15 -12.02
CA GLY A 206 -9.79 0.77 -12.84
C GLY A 206 -8.80 0.00 -13.70
N THR A 207 -7.75 -0.49 -13.06
CA THR A 207 -6.73 -1.38 -13.65
C THR A 207 -6.43 -2.54 -12.71
N PHE A 208 -5.91 -3.62 -13.26
CA PHE A 208 -5.60 -4.83 -12.49
C PHE A 208 -4.44 -5.57 -13.14
N SER A 209 -3.36 -5.80 -12.38
CA SER A 209 -2.19 -6.56 -12.86
C SER A 209 -2.52 -8.02 -13.13
N GLU A 210 -2.02 -8.53 -14.24
CA GLU A 210 -2.14 -9.95 -14.60
C GLU A 210 -1.49 -10.85 -13.54
N TYR A 211 -1.99 -12.08 -13.42
CA TYR A 211 -1.58 -13.00 -12.36
C TYR A 211 -0.14 -13.52 -12.50
N ASP A 212 0.40 -13.50 -13.72
CA ASP A 212 1.75 -13.94 -14.06
C ASP A 212 2.73 -12.77 -14.19
N GLU A 213 2.26 -11.54 -13.98
CA GLU A 213 3.10 -10.35 -14.06
C GLU A 213 4.02 -10.24 -12.83
N THR A 214 5.33 -10.24 -13.08
CA THR A 214 6.37 -10.09 -12.04
C THR A 214 6.87 -8.66 -11.88
N SER A 215 6.37 -7.75 -12.70
CA SER A 215 6.70 -6.33 -12.65
C SER A 215 6.22 -5.73 -11.33
N VAL A 216 6.91 -4.69 -10.85
CA VAL A 216 6.56 -4.01 -9.60
C VAL A 216 6.45 -2.51 -9.81
N GLY A 217 5.68 -1.87 -8.93
CA GLY A 217 5.41 -0.44 -9.01
C GLY A 217 4.43 -0.05 -10.11
N ARG A 218 3.68 -1.01 -10.65
CA ARG A 218 2.63 -0.80 -11.65
C ARG A 218 1.33 -1.42 -11.15
N VAL A 219 0.20 -0.96 -11.69
CA VAL A 219 -1.15 -1.41 -11.33
C VAL A 219 -1.86 -2.13 -12.49
N GLY A 220 -1.09 -2.54 -13.49
CA GLY A 220 -1.55 -3.36 -14.61
C GLY A 220 -2.34 -2.62 -15.69
N PRO A 221 -2.87 -3.37 -16.68
CA PRO A 221 -3.70 -2.82 -17.74
C PRO A 221 -5.13 -2.48 -17.25
N PRO A 222 -5.91 -1.71 -18.03
CA PRO A 222 -7.33 -1.48 -17.76
C PRO A 222 -8.12 -2.78 -17.61
N LEU A 223 -9.05 -2.80 -16.65
CA LEU A 223 -10.03 -3.90 -16.57
C LEU A 223 -10.82 -4.01 -17.88
N PRO A 224 -11.29 -5.22 -18.27
CA PRO A 224 -12.14 -5.40 -19.45
C PRO A 224 -13.36 -4.47 -19.54
N CYS A 225 -13.89 -4.02 -18.40
CA CYS A 225 -15.03 -3.10 -18.32
C CYS A 225 -14.63 -1.62 -18.21
N SER A 226 -13.34 -1.29 -18.22
CA SER A 226 -12.81 0.02 -17.84
C SER A 226 -12.02 0.64 -18.99
N TYR A 227 -12.21 1.93 -19.20
CA TYR A 227 -11.41 2.74 -20.12
C TYR A 227 -10.54 3.69 -19.32
N ILE A 228 -9.25 3.73 -19.63
CA ILE A 228 -8.29 4.65 -18.99
C ILE A 228 -7.79 5.65 -20.02
N LYS A 229 -7.77 6.92 -19.64
CA LYS A 229 -7.17 8.01 -20.39
C LYS A 229 -6.27 8.83 -19.47
N LEU A 230 -5.21 9.40 -20.02
CA LEU A 230 -4.44 10.45 -19.36
C LEU A 230 -4.84 11.80 -19.93
N ILE A 231 -4.95 12.79 -19.07
CA ILE A 231 -5.13 14.19 -19.46
C ILE A 231 -4.02 15.05 -18.88
N ASP A 232 -3.64 16.08 -19.61
CA ASP A 232 -2.60 17.00 -19.16
C ASP A 232 -2.97 17.68 -17.85
N TRP A 233 -1.98 17.80 -16.97
CA TRP A 233 -2.05 18.66 -15.81
C TRP A 233 -0.86 19.60 -15.83
N ALA A 234 -0.99 20.65 -16.65
CA ALA A 234 0.06 21.62 -16.92
C ALA A 234 0.56 22.33 -15.64
N GLU A 235 -0.33 22.60 -14.68
CA GLU A 235 0.03 23.21 -13.39
C GLU A 235 1.07 22.38 -12.61
N GLY A 236 0.97 21.05 -12.69
CA GLY A 236 1.91 20.11 -12.07
C GLY A 236 3.07 19.69 -12.98
N GLY A 237 3.15 20.22 -14.21
CA GLY A 237 4.17 19.83 -15.19
C GLY A 237 4.06 18.38 -15.69
N TYR A 238 2.86 17.80 -15.65
CA TYR A 238 2.60 16.45 -16.18
C TYR A 238 1.86 16.57 -17.50
N LEU A 239 2.51 16.18 -18.59
CA LEU A 239 1.96 16.26 -19.93
C LEU A 239 1.91 14.88 -20.57
N THR A 240 0.85 14.64 -21.35
CA THR A 240 0.67 13.45 -22.17
C THR A 240 1.71 13.36 -23.28
N THR A 241 2.45 14.44 -23.55
CA THR A 241 3.60 14.49 -24.46
C THR A 241 4.94 14.21 -23.78
N ASP A 242 4.96 13.96 -22.46
CA ASP A 242 6.20 13.66 -21.74
C ASP A 242 6.88 12.38 -22.25
N SER A 243 8.22 12.41 -22.30
CA SER A 243 9.08 11.30 -22.73
C SER A 243 9.96 10.84 -21.56
N PRO A 244 10.22 9.53 -21.37
CA PRO A 244 9.95 8.40 -22.28
C PRO A 244 8.52 7.85 -22.24
N MET A 245 7.69 8.29 -21.29
CA MET A 245 6.35 7.77 -21.09
C MET A 245 5.38 8.90 -20.74
N PRO A 246 4.18 8.91 -21.33
CA PRO A 246 3.20 9.98 -21.14
C PRO A 246 2.70 9.99 -19.69
N ARG A 247 2.57 11.18 -19.10
CA ARG A 247 2.09 11.38 -17.73
C ARG A 247 0.87 12.31 -17.71
N GLY A 248 0.00 12.15 -16.75
CA GLY A 248 -1.17 13.01 -16.63
C GLY A 248 -2.13 12.57 -15.55
N GLU A 249 -3.23 13.30 -15.40
CA GLU A 249 -4.34 12.85 -14.56
C GLU A 249 -5.03 11.65 -15.19
N ILE A 250 -5.30 10.65 -14.37
CA ILE A 250 -6.00 9.45 -14.76
C ILE A 250 -7.50 9.74 -14.80
N VAL A 251 -8.10 9.51 -15.96
CA VAL A 251 -9.54 9.60 -16.16
C VAL A 251 -10.07 8.21 -16.48
N ILE A 252 -11.06 7.77 -15.71
CA ILE A 252 -11.63 6.43 -15.79
C ILE A 252 -13.02 6.53 -16.39
N GLY A 253 -13.28 5.77 -17.44
CA GLY A 253 -14.58 5.65 -18.10
C GLY A 253 -15.09 4.22 -18.08
N GLY A 254 -16.39 4.05 -18.31
CA GLY A 254 -17.01 2.72 -18.47
C GLY A 254 -18.15 2.43 -17.50
N PRO A 255 -18.79 1.26 -17.61
CA PRO A 255 -19.91 0.85 -16.77
C PRO A 255 -19.58 0.73 -15.28
N ASN A 256 -18.30 0.68 -14.88
CA ASN A 256 -17.86 0.71 -13.48
C ASN A 256 -17.96 2.10 -12.83
N VAL A 257 -18.08 3.17 -13.62
CA VAL A 257 -18.14 4.55 -13.12
C VAL A 257 -19.52 4.84 -12.51
N THR A 258 -19.51 5.33 -11.27
CA THR A 258 -20.73 5.58 -10.49
C THR A 258 -21.49 6.85 -10.95
N LYS A 259 -22.70 7.07 -10.41
CA LYS A 259 -23.57 8.16 -10.86
C LYS A 259 -23.14 9.55 -10.35
N GLY A 260 -22.34 9.60 -9.28
CA GLY A 260 -21.98 10.85 -8.61
C GLY A 260 -22.15 10.78 -7.10
N TYR A 261 -22.23 11.94 -6.46
CA TYR A 261 -22.40 12.09 -5.02
C TYR A 261 -23.85 12.41 -4.64
N PHE A 262 -24.37 11.70 -3.64
CA PHE A 262 -25.72 11.84 -3.12
C PHE A 262 -25.97 13.26 -2.61
N LYS A 263 -27.00 13.92 -3.17
CA LYS A 263 -27.38 15.31 -2.85
C LYS A 263 -26.23 16.32 -2.94
N ASN A 264 -25.27 16.08 -3.83
CA ASN A 264 -24.13 16.99 -4.01
C ASN A 264 -23.76 17.12 -5.49
N GLU A 265 -24.62 17.82 -6.23
CA GLU A 265 -24.46 18.02 -7.68
C GLU A 265 -23.22 18.86 -8.01
N ALA A 266 -22.93 19.90 -7.22
CA ALA A 266 -21.76 20.75 -7.42
C ALA A 266 -20.45 19.92 -7.46
N LYS A 267 -20.21 19.08 -6.45
CA LYS A 267 -19.03 18.20 -6.44
C LYS A 267 -19.14 17.06 -7.44
N THR A 268 -20.33 16.68 -7.87
CA THR A 268 -20.52 15.66 -8.92
C THR A 268 -20.07 16.21 -10.26
N ASN A 269 -20.54 17.39 -10.64
CA ASN A 269 -20.23 18.01 -11.93
C ASN A 269 -18.75 18.44 -12.05
N GLU A 270 -18.06 18.63 -10.92
CA GLU A 270 -16.62 18.92 -10.87
C GLU A 270 -15.77 17.75 -11.43
N VAL A 271 -16.14 16.50 -11.09
CA VAL A 271 -15.28 15.32 -11.35
C VAL A 271 -15.92 14.25 -12.23
N TYR A 272 -17.24 14.31 -12.46
CA TYR A 272 -17.93 13.43 -13.40
C TYR A 272 -18.33 14.22 -14.64
N LYS A 273 -17.88 13.74 -15.81
CA LYS A 273 -18.25 14.31 -17.11
C LYS A 273 -18.83 13.23 -17.99
N VAL A 274 -19.69 13.62 -18.92
CA VAL A 274 -20.28 12.72 -19.92
C VAL A 274 -19.81 13.19 -21.28
N ASP A 275 -19.27 12.27 -22.08
CA ASP A 275 -18.86 12.61 -23.45
C ASP A 275 -20.06 12.61 -24.42
N GLU A 276 -19.81 13.03 -25.65
CA GLU A 276 -20.82 13.09 -26.73
C GLU A 276 -21.44 11.72 -27.05
N ARG A 277 -20.75 10.63 -26.72
CA ARG A 277 -21.21 9.25 -26.90
C ARG A 277 -22.02 8.73 -25.70
N GLY A 278 -22.24 9.57 -24.69
CA GLY A 278 -22.97 9.22 -23.48
C GLY A 278 -22.14 8.42 -22.46
N MET A 279 -20.83 8.23 -22.69
CA MET A 279 -19.96 7.55 -21.73
C MET A 279 -19.62 8.49 -20.58
N ARG A 280 -19.78 7.99 -19.36
CA ARG A 280 -19.41 8.72 -18.14
C ARG A 280 -17.93 8.51 -17.84
N TRP A 281 -17.25 9.62 -17.60
CA TRP A 281 -15.85 9.73 -17.24
C TRP A 281 -15.73 10.31 -15.83
N PHE A 282 -14.83 9.72 -15.05
CA PHE A 282 -14.49 10.16 -13.70
C PHE A 282 -13.04 10.63 -13.66
N TYR A 283 -12.86 11.90 -13.29
CA TYR A 283 -11.57 12.55 -13.09
C TYR A 283 -11.07 12.17 -11.69
N SER A 284 -10.09 11.28 -11.62
CA SER A 284 -9.73 10.65 -10.35
C SER A 284 -8.99 11.57 -9.39
N GLY A 285 -8.36 12.64 -9.90
CA GLY A 285 -7.39 13.44 -9.15
C GLY A 285 -6.10 12.69 -8.84
N ASP A 286 -5.89 11.48 -9.40
CA ASP A 286 -4.64 10.73 -9.32
C ASP A 286 -3.83 10.95 -10.61
N ILE A 287 -2.52 11.13 -10.48
CA ILE A 287 -1.57 11.26 -11.57
C ILE A 287 -0.95 9.90 -11.85
N GLY A 288 -0.96 9.52 -13.12
CA GLY A 288 -0.41 8.27 -13.60
C GLY A 288 0.53 8.45 -14.79
N ARG A 289 1.19 7.35 -15.12
CA ARG A 289 2.03 7.19 -16.30
C ARG A 289 1.63 5.91 -17.02
N LEU A 290 1.48 5.97 -18.34
CA LEU A 290 1.24 4.78 -19.14
C LEU A 290 2.55 4.22 -19.67
N HIS A 291 2.73 2.91 -19.50
CA HIS A 291 3.84 2.17 -20.09
C HIS A 291 3.52 1.79 -21.55
N PRO A 292 4.54 1.50 -22.38
CA PRO A 292 4.33 1.11 -23.78
C PRO A 292 3.49 -0.16 -23.99
N ASP A 293 3.42 -1.02 -22.97
CA ASP A 293 2.62 -2.25 -22.94
C ASP A 293 1.13 -2.00 -22.54
N GLY A 294 0.76 -0.74 -22.26
CA GLY A 294 -0.59 -0.37 -21.83
C GLY A 294 -0.82 -0.47 -20.32
N CYS A 295 0.19 -0.89 -19.54
CA CYS A 295 0.08 -0.92 -18.08
C CYS A 295 0.14 0.49 -17.50
N LEU A 296 -0.68 0.73 -16.48
CA LEU A 296 -0.70 1.97 -15.74
C LEU A 296 0.25 1.90 -14.53
N GLU A 297 0.97 2.98 -14.28
CA GLU A 297 1.73 3.24 -13.06
C GLU A 297 1.15 4.46 -12.38
N ILE A 298 0.87 4.36 -11.08
CA ILE A 298 0.38 5.49 -10.28
C ILE A 298 1.60 6.25 -9.74
N ILE A 299 1.68 7.55 -10.04
CA ILE A 299 2.73 8.42 -9.53
C ILE A 299 2.32 8.90 -8.13
N ASP A 300 1.21 9.66 -8.05
CA ASP A 300 0.66 10.13 -6.78
C ASP A 300 -0.72 10.79 -7.00
N ARG A 301 -1.29 11.44 -5.97
CA ARG A 301 -2.49 12.26 -6.07
C ARG A 301 -2.14 13.71 -6.34
N LYS A 302 -2.93 14.42 -7.16
CA LYS A 302 -2.79 15.87 -7.39
C LYS A 302 -2.63 16.69 -6.11
N LYS A 303 -3.35 16.28 -5.05
CA LYS A 303 -3.34 16.97 -3.75
C LYS A 303 -2.18 16.58 -2.85
N ASP A 304 -1.56 15.43 -3.11
CA ASP A 304 -0.42 14.91 -2.36
C ASP A 304 0.91 15.24 -3.08
N ILE A 305 0.85 15.84 -4.26
CA ILE A 305 2.01 16.39 -4.98
C ILE A 305 2.21 17.83 -4.54
N VAL A 306 3.34 18.09 -3.90
CA VAL A 306 3.70 19.44 -3.44
C VAL A 306 4.87 19.94 -4.26
N LYS A 307 4.74 21.16 -4.79
CA LYS A 307 5.83 21.89 -5.44
C LYS A 307 6.66 22.59 -4.37
N LEU A 308 7.95 22.27 -4.28
CA LEU A 308 8.91 22.95 -3.42
C LEU A 308 9.32 24.31 -4.01
N GLN A 309 10.01 25.12 -3.21
CA GLN A 309 10.43 26.47 -3.57
C GLN A 309 11.23 26.56 -4.89
N HIS A 310 12.06 25.56 -5.18
CA HIS A 310 12.90 25.51 -6.40
C HIS A 310 12.16 24.93 -7.62
N GLY A 311 10.86 24.65 -7.49
CA GLY A 311 10.02 24.14 -8.57
C GLY A 311 10.02 22.62 -8.73
N GLU A 312 10.73 21.90 -7.86
CA GLU A 312 10.72 20.45 -7.78
C GLU A 312 9.38 19.95 -7.23
N TYR A 313 8.87 18.84 -7.76
CA TYR A 313 7.64 18.22 -7.28
C TYR A 313 7.96 17.02 -6.40
N VAL A 314 7.44 17.01 -5.18
CA VAL A 314 7.55 15.89 -4.24
C VAL A 314 6.24 15.13 -4.21
N SER A 315 6.33 13.83 -4.50
CA SER A 315 5.25 12.87 -4.34
C SER A 315 5.25 12.32 -2.91
N LEU A 316 4.43 12.88 -2.03
CA LEU A 316 4.40 12.52 -0.62
C LEU A 316 4.08 11.02 -0.42
N GLY A 317 3.11 10.49 -1.15
CA GLY A 317 2.69 9.09 -1.01
C GLY A 317 3.76 8.08 -1.42
N LYS A 318 4.49 8.37 -2.50
CA LYS A 318 5.63 7.56 -2.97
C LYS A 318 6.75 7.53 -1.95
N VAL A 319 7.11 8.69 -1.40
CA VAL A 319 8.17 8.81 -0.39
C VAL A 319 7.78 8.06 0.88
N GLU A 320 6.54 8.19 1.35
CA GLU A 320 6.03 7.47 2.52
C GLU A 320 6.07 5.95 2.33
N ALA A 321 5.54 5.46 1.20
CA ALA A 321 5.54 4.03 0.90
C ALA A 321 6.98 3.47 0.83
N THR A 322 7.92 4.26 0.29
CA THR A 322 9.33 3.89 0.21
C THR A 322 10.03 3.87 1.57
N LEU A 323 9.80 4.90 2.40
CA LEU A 323 10.45 5.04 3.70
C LEU A 323 9.82 4.17 4.79
N SER A 324 8.58 3.69 4.59
CA SER A 324 7.90 2.74 5.48
C SER A 324 8.64 1.39 5.63
N VAL A 325 9.59 1.09 4.73
CA VAL A 325 10.43 -0.11 4.79
C VAL A 325 11.51 -0.02 5.89
N CYS A 326 11.76 1.18 6.42
CA CYS A 326 12.74 1.40 7.47
C CYS A 326 12.31 0.73 8.79
N SER A 327 13.19 -0.05 9.42
CA SER A 327 12.88 -0.84 10.63
C SER A 327 12.43 -0.03 11.84
N TYR A 328 12.78 1.25 11.91
CA TYR A 328 12.37 2.14 13.00
C TYR A 328 10.98 2.76 12.81
N VAL A 329 10.36 2.57 11.64
CA VAL A 329 9.09 3.19 11.26
C VAL A 329 7.95 2.19 11.42
N ASP A 330 6.90 2.55 12.17
CA ASP A 330 5.61 1.86 12.14
C ASP A 330 4.65 2.57 11.18
N GLN A 331 4.55 3.90 11.30
CA GLN A 331 3.82 4.77 10.36
C GLN A 331 4.64 6.04 10.12
N ILE A 332 4.54 6.61 8.92
CA ILE A 332 5.25 7.84 8.56
C ILE A 332 4.32 8.74 7.75
N MET A 333 4.35 10.05 8.05
CA MET A 333 3.74 11.08 7.21
C MET A 333 4.84 12.05 6.78
N ILE A 334 4.99 12.24 5.48
CA ILE A 334 5.83 13.28 4.90
C ILE A 334 4.99 14.54 4.75
N HIS A 335 5.58 15.67 5.11
CA HIS A 335 5.03 16.98 4.88
C HIS A 335 6.02 17.78 4.05
N ALA A 336 5.52 18.47 3.04
CA ALA A 336 6.27 19.41 2.24
C ALA A 336 5.55 20.76 2.30
N ASP A 337 6.33 21.83 2.47
CA ASP A 337 5.82 23.20 2.45
C ASP A 337 6.33 23.87 1.17
N PRO A 338 5.47 24.48 0.35
CA PRO A 338 5.89 25.14 -0.89
C PRO A 338 6.92 26.26 -0.71
N PHE A 339 6.99 26.86 0.48
CA PHE A 339 7.95 27.92 0.80
C PHE A 339 9.35 27.39 1.15
N HIS A 340 9.53 26.07 1.26
CA HIS A 340 10.79 25.44 1.61
C HIS A 340 11.33 24.56 0.48
N SER A 341 12.65 24.35 0.49
CA SER A 341 13.37 23.51 -0.48
C SER A 341 13.51 22.05 -0.04
N TYR A 342 12.90 21.68 1.08
CA TYR A 342 13.02 20.35 1.66
C TYR A 342 11.69 19.91 2.29
N CYS A 343 11.50 18.60 2.39
CA CYS A 343 10.41 18.00 3.13
C CYS A 343 10.83 17.60 4.56
N VAL A 344 9.84 17.45 5.44
CA VAL A 344 10.00 17.00 6.83
C VAL A 344 9.10 15.78 7.06
N ALA A 345 9.38 14.99 8.11
CA ALA A 345 8.57 13.81 8.42
C ALA A 345 8.09 13.76 9.88
N LEU A 346 6.87 13.30 10.06
CA LEU A 346 6.35 12.81 11.33
C LEU A 346 6.44 11.28 11.32
N VAL A 347 7.18 10.71 12.27
CA VAL A 347 7.50 9.27 12.29
C VAL A 347 6.95 8.65 13.57
N VAL A 348 5.92 7.83 13.44
CA VAL A 348 5.49 6.92 14.51
C VAL A 348 6.51 5.79 14.58
N THR A 349 7.17 5.69 15.72
CA THR A 349 8.32 4.79 15.86
C THR A 349 7.92 3.37 16.25
N ALA A 350 8.57 2.38 15.65
CA ALA A 350 8.45 0.98 16.03
C ALA A 350 9.07 0.77 17.42
N GLN A 351 8.23 0.73 18.47
CA GLN A 351 8.69 0.74 19.86
C GLN A 351 9.71 -0.36 20.19
N SER A 352 9.55 -1.57 19.63
CA SER A 352 10.45 -2.68 19.93
C SER A 352 11.85 -2.47 19.39
N GLU A 353 11.97 -1.97 18.16
CA GLU A 353 13.27 -1.79 17.50
C GLU A 353 14.03 -0.63 18.13
N LEU A 354 13.33 0.48 18.40
CA LEU A 354 13.94 1.64 19.03
C LEU A 354 14.43 1.34 20.46
N LYS A 355 13.63 0.62 21.26
CA LYS A 355 14.05 0.18 22.61
C LYS A 355 15.24 -0.77 22.55
N SER A 356 15.24 -1.74 21.63
CA SER A 356 16.36 -2.67 21.45
C SER A 356 17.65 -1.94 21.08
N TRP A 357 17.57 -0.94 20.20
CA TRP A 357 18.74 -0.13 19.83
C TRP A 357 19.23 0.73 21.00
N ALA A 358 18.31 1.40 21.72
CA ALA A 358 18.64 2.22 22.87
C ALA A 358 19.34 1.43 24.00
N SER A 359 18.88 0.20 24.27
CA SER A 359 19.52 -0.70 25.23
C SER A 359 20.94 -1.11 24.80
N LYS A 360 21.17 -1.36 23.50
CA LYS A 360 22.51 -1.69 22.98
C LYS A 360 23.49 -0.52 23.09
N GLN A 361 23.00 0.70 22.96
CA GLN A 361 23.78 1.93 23.11
C GLN A 361 23.96 2.37 24.57
N GLY A 362 23.38 1.64 25.54
CA GLY A 362 23.45 2.00 26.96
C GLY A 362 22.72 3.31 27.30
N MET A 363 21.71 3.71 26.52
CA MET A 363 21.00 4.96 26.77
C MET A 363 20.01 4.83 27.93
N THR A 364 20.15 5.70 28.93
CA THR A 364 19.22 5.83 30.05
C THR A 364 18.06 6.75 29.67
N TYR A 365 16.82 6.27 29.69
CA TYR A 365 15.62 7.08 29.44
C TYR A 365 14.56 6.78 30.51
N SER A 366 13.73 7.77 30.82
CA SER A 366 12.68 7.67 31.84
C SER A 366 11.43 6.95 31.30
N ASP A 367 10.93 7.42 30.15
CA ASP A 367 9.82 6.80 29.43
C ASP A 367 10.09 6.75 27.91
N PHE A 368 9.16 6.16 27.15
CA PHE A 368 9.34 6.04 25.70
C PHE A 368 9.25 7.39 24.98
N SER A 369 8.55 8.37 25.56
CA SER A 369 8.41 9.72 25.02
C SER A 369 9.76 10.46 25.09
N ASP A 370 10.42 10.41 26.25
CA ASP A 370 11.76 10.91 26.50
C ASP A 370 12.76 10.32 25.50
N LEU A 371 12.69 9.01 25.24
CA LEU A 371 13.54 8.37 24.23
C LEU A 371 13.33 8.99 22.83
N CYS A 372 12.10 9.32 22.45
CA CYS A 372 11.76 9.95 21.16
C CYS A 372 12.24 11.41 21.07
N HIS A 373 12.37 12.12 22.19
CA HIS A 373 12.83 13.51 22.22
C HIS A 373 14.36 13.68 22.17
N LYS A 374 15.11 12.62 22.44
CA LYS A 374 16.58 12.68 22.44
C LYS A 374 17.16 12.89 21.05
N GLN A 375 18.07 13.87 20.93
CA GLN A 375 18.75 14.18 19.67
C GLN A 375 19.52 12.99 19.09
N GLY A 376 20.13 12.15 19.94
CA GLY A 376 20.82 10.94 19.51
C GLY A 376 19.88 9.95 18.80
N THR A 377 18.68 9.74 19.36
CA THR A 377 17.63 8.89 18.78
C THR A 377 17.11 9.46 17.46
N VAL A 378 16.80 10.75 17.43
CA VAL A 378 16.31 11.44 16.21
C VAL A 378 17.35 11.32 15.08
N LYS A 379 18.63 11.50 15.40
CA LYS A 379 19.73 11.40 14.43
C LYS A 379 19.90 9.99 13.87
N GLU A 380 19.81 8.95 14.70
CA GLU A 380 19.85 7.54 14.25
C GLU A 380 18.70 7.23 13.28
N VAL A 381 17.47 7.57 13.68
CA VAL A 381 16.28 7.28 12.85
C VAL A 381 16.36 8.05 11.53
N LEU A 382 16.78 9.32 11.57
CA LEU A 382 16.99 10.12 10.37
C LEU A 382 18.06 9.51 9.45
N GLN A 383 19.20 9.06 10.00
CA GLN A 383 20.25 8.41 9.20
C GLN A 383 19.76 7.12 8.54
N SER A 384 18.94 6.34 9.25
CA SER A 384 18.33 5.12 8.70
C SER A 384 17.34 5.43 7.57
N LEU A 385 16.52 6.48 7.72
CA LEU A 385 15.62 6.96 6.67
C LEU A 385 16.38 7.47 5.44
N VAL A 386 17.45 8.25 5.64
CA VAL A 386 18.32 8.72 4.54
C VAL A 386 18.96 7.55 3.80
N LYS A 387 19.38 6.51 4.53
CA LYS A 387 19.93 5.29 3.94
C LYS A 387 18.88 4.55 3.11
N ALA A 388 17.67 4.39 3.62
CA ALA A 388 16.55 3.76 2.91
C ALA A 388 16.17 4.55 1.65
N GLY A 389 16.05 5.87 1.74
CA GLY A 389 15.75 6.74 0.59
C GLY A 389 16.80 6.66 -0.52
N LYS A 390 18.09 6.68 -0.15
CA LYS A 390 19.18 6.51 -1.13
C LYS A 390 19.17 5.14 -1.80
N GLN A 391 18.90 4.07 -1.04
CA GLN A 391 18.79 2.71 -1.59
C GLN A 391 17.64 2.59 -2.60
N ALA A 392 16.54 3.28 -2.33
CA ALA A 392 15.38 3.34 -3.21
C ALA A 392 15.50 4.36 -4.36
N ARG A 393 16.65 5.02 -4.50
CA ARG A 393 16.91 6.05 -5.53
C ARG A 393 15.92 7.22 -5.47
N LEU A 394 15.52 7.63 -4.26
CA LEU A 394 14.83 8.89 -4.05
C LEU A 394 15.80 10.05 -4.26
N GLU A 395 15.30 11.14 -4.82
CA GLU A 395 16.05 12.38 -4.99
C GLU A 395 16.32 13.05 -3.64
N LYS A 396 17.36 13.90 -3.57
CA LYS A 396 17.76 14.54 -2.31
C LYS A 396 16.63 15.36 -1.68
N PHE A 397 15.81 16.03 -2.49
CA PHE A 397 14.69 16.86 -2.05
C PHE A 397 13.46 16.02 -1.63
N GLU A 398 13.37 14.76 -2.07
CA GLU A 398 12.32 13.80 -1.67
C GLU A 398 12.61 13.18 -0.28
N ILE A 399 13.86 13.18 0.17
CA ILE A 399 14.25 12.61 1.47
C ILE A 399 14.05 13.66 2.57
N PRO A 400 13.37 13.33 3.69
CA PRO A 400 13.10 14.30 4.75
C PRO A 400 14.40 14.80 5.37
N ALA A 401 14.56 16.13 5.43
CA ALA A 401 15.75 16.76 6.00
C ALA A 401 15.72 16.76 7.54
N LYS A 402 14.52 16.84 8.12
CA LYS A 402 14.26 16.86 9.56
C LYS A 402 13.06 15.96 9.87
N ILE A 403 13.05 15.37 11.06
CA ILE A 403 11.96 14.49 11.50
C ILE A 403 11.56 14.78 12.95
N LYS A 404 10.29 14.49 13.26
CA LYS A 404 9.77 14.38 14.63
C LYS A 404 9.38 12.93 14.90
N LEU A 405 9.88 12.37 15.99
CA LEU A 405 9.49 11.05 16.46
C LEU A 405 8.23 11.16 17.32
N ILE A 406 7.22 10.35 17.01
CA ILE A 406 5.94 10.30 17.70
C ILE A 406 5.89 8.97 18.49
N PRO A 407 5.65 9.03 19.81
CA PRO A 407 5.63 7.85 20.65
C PRO A 407 4.32 7.05 20.56
N GLU A 408 3.21 7.73 20.26
CA GLU A 408 1.86 7.16 20.21
C GLU A 408 1.50 6.70 18.79
N PRO A 409 0.96 5.47 18.62
CA PRO A 409 0.55 4.98 17.33
C PRO A 409 -0.70 5.69 16.80
N TRP A 410 -0.78 5.91 15.49
CA TRP A 410 -1.99 6.46 14.88
C TRP A 410 -3.01 5.35 14.63
N THR A 411 -4.16 5.44 15.29
CA THR A 411 -5.21 4.44 15.22
C THR A 411 -6.51 5.01 14.62
N PRO A 412 -7.42 4.15 14.12
CA PRO A 412 -8.73 4.60 13.68
C PRO A 412 -9.52 5.29 14.80
N GLU A 413 -9.32 4.85 16.05
CA GLU A 413 -9.96 5.42 17.24
C GLU A 413 -9.46 6.83 17.57
N SER A 414 -8.17 7.13 17.36
CA SER A 414 -7.63 8.49 17.50
C SER A 414 -8.08 9.42 16.36
N GLY A 415 -8.70 8.86 15.32
CA GLY A 415 -9.21 9.60 14.17
C GLY A 415 -8.14 10.04 13.18
N LEU A 416 -6.85 9.77 13.45
CA LEU A 416 -5.71 10.18 12.62
C LEU A 416 -5.53 9.31 11.36
N VAL A 417 -6.03 8.08 11.39
CA VAL A 417 -6.10 7.19 10.23
C VAL A 417 -7.54 6.75 9.94
N THR A 418 -7.81 6.28 8.72
CA THR A 418 -9.09 5.67 8.36
C THR A 418 -9.21 4.26 8.93
N ALA A 419 -10.39 3.64 8.84
CA ALA A 419 -10.58 2.23 9.21
C ALA A 419 -9.68 1.27 8.41
N ALA A 420 -9.23 1.66 7.22
CA ALA A 420 -8.27 0.94 6.39
C ALA A 420 -6.80 1.35 6.65
N LEU A 421 -6.53 2.03 7.77
CA LEU A 421 -5.20 2.53 8.18
C LEU A 421 -4.56 3.54 7.22
N LYS A 422 -5.36 4.24 6.41
CA LYS A 422 -4.87 5.31 5.53
C LYS A 422 -4.73 6.62 6.31
N LEU A 423 -3.65 7.36 6.10
CA LEU A 423 -3.40 8.66 6.75
C LEU A 423 -4.49 9.69 6.43
N LYS A 424 -5.01 10.37 7.45
CA LYS A 424 -5.84 11.58 7.27
C LYS A 424 -4.95 12.82 7.40
N ARG A 425 -4.21 13.14 6.33
CA ARG A 425 -3.18 14.20 6.29
C ARG A 425 -3.60 15.51 6.94
N GLU A 426 -4.76 16.06 6.59
CA GLU A 426 -5.24 17.34 7.14
C GLU A 426 -5.48 17.29 8.65
N VAL A 427 -5.97 16.16 9.17
CA VAL A 427 -6.22 15.99 10.59
C VAL A 427 -4.90 15.86 11.34
N ILE A 428 -3.95 15.10 10.79
CA ILE A 428 -2.59 14.94 11.36
C ILE A 428 -1.85 16.28 11.31
N LYS A 429 -1.92 17.02 10.19
CA LYS A 429 -1.31 18.34 10.03
C LYS A 429 -1.83 19.32 11.10
N LYS A 430 -3.14 19.31 11.35
CA LYS A 430 -3.74 20.15 12.40
C LYS A 430 -3.35 19.70 13.81
N ALA A 431 -3.23 18.40 14.05
CA ALA A 431 -2.83 17.87 15.35
C ALA A 431 -1.36 18.19 15.70
N TYR A 432 -0.47 18.20 14.70
CA TYR A 432 0.97 18.43 14.87
C TYR A 432 1.45 19.73 14.23
N GLU A 433 0.58 20.74 14.13
CA GLU A 433 0.88 22.00 13.44
C GLU A 433 2.09 22.72 14.03
N MET A 434 2.17 22.78 15.37
CA MET A 434 3.30 23.40 16.08
C MET A 434 4.61 22.65 15.85
N ASP A 435 4.58 21.32 15.84
CA ASP A 435 5.77 20.50 15.59
C ASP A 435 6.25 20.66 14.15
N LEU A 436 5.33 20.68 13.18
CA LEU A 436 5.65 20.92 11.77
C LEU A 436 6.25 22.31 11.58
N ALA A 437 5.66 23.34 12.19
CA ALA A 437 6.22 24.69 12.16
C ALA A 437 7.62 24.72 12.75
N GLN A 438 7.88 24.00 13.86
CA GLN A 438 9.20 23.91 14.46
C GLN A 438 10.24 23.25 13.54
N LEU A 439 9.85 22.22 12.78
CA LEU A 439 10.75 21.55 11.84
C LEU A 439 11.15 22.49 10.70
N TYR A 440 10.27 23.38 10.26
CA TYR A 440 10.57 24.38 9.24
C TYR A 440 11.24 25.64 9.78
N SER A 441 10.95 26.02 11.03
CA SER A 441 11.56 27.16 11.70
C SER A 441 12.97 26.82 12.17
N GLN A 442 13.92 26.74 11.24
CA GLN A 442 15.36 26.78 11.49
C GLN A 442 16.14 26.77 10.19
#